data_AF-A0A5B0QN46-F1
#
_entry.id   AF-A0A5B0QN46-F1
#
_cell.length_a   1.000
_cell.length_b   1.000
_cell.length_c   1.000
_cell.angle_alpha   90.00
_cell.angle_beta   90.00
_cell.angle_gamma   90.00
#
_symmetry.space_group_name_H-M   'P 1'
#
loop_
_entity.id
_entity.type
_entity.pdbx_description
1 polymer ?
#
loop_
_entity_poly.entity_id
_entity_poly.type
_entity_poly.pdbx_seq_one_letter_code
_entity_poly.pdbx_strand_id
1 'polypeptide(L)'
;MGEVTAEDRGASGSRTSNTPDIIGDPSTRHSGSITRSPSSAVEQYKLLRSVAIGLIDQAIDLLHHVVVSDGLLSSVSELVPGSTIGKHLRHLHDHFRILFQCALSGQPGDHKVLNYDTRERNVPMESSHKTILEEFERLKHRYLGDPESPLNVEPNAAGPFCEDNPDPPVLDRASSPSAHPSTPSSSSSSSSSSSLQSLMSGKNGISRPRFDHDMALDLVAITPHRVGLKTTFNRELWFACLHATHHYALIRVIVTGELKLSLPKEFGVAPSTLERSKM
;
A
#
# COMPACT_ATOMS: atom_id res chain seq x y z
N MET A 1 45.93 -62.58 -14.92
CA MET A 1 45.09 -63.62 -15.55
C MET A 1 43.73 -62.98 -15.81
N GLY A 2 43.22 -62.76 -17.01
CA GLY A 2 43.68 -63.02 -18.36
C GLY A 2 43.03 -61.99 -19.31
N GLU A 3 43.67 -61.81 -20.44
CA GLU A 3 43.31 -60.94 -21.57
C GLU A 3 42.39 -61.71 -22.57
N VAL A 4 42.09 -61.07 -23.71
CA VAL A 4 41.36 -61.46 -24.95
C VAL A 4 39.81 -61.43 -24.93
N THR A 5 39.07 -60.85 -25.89
CA THR A 5 39.37 -60.30 -27.24
C THR A 5 38.24 -59.35 -27.71
N ALA A 6 38.60 -58.40 -28.57
CA ALA A 6 37.71 -57.59 -29.40
C ALA A 6 37.50 -58.23 -30.79
N GLU A 7 36.40 -57.90 -31.47
CA GLU A 7 36.19 -57.74 -32.94
C GLU A 7 34.66 -57.58 -33.20
N ASP A 8 34.13 -56.99 -34.28
CA ASP A 8 34.38 -55.79 -35.09
C ASP A 8 33.19 -55.68 -36.09
N ARG A 9 32.87 -54.44 -36.53
CA ARG A 9 32.16 -54.02 -37.77
C ARG A 9 30.69 -54.36 -38.07
N GLY A 10 29.96 -53.31 -38.46
CA GLY A 10 28.90 -53.38 -39.48
C GLY A 10 27.94 -52.19 -39.52
N ALA A 11 28.30 -51.14 -40.27
CA ALA A 11 27.49 -49.93 -40.48
C ALA A 11 26.32 -50.14 -41.48
N SER A 12 25.21 -49.42 -41.29
CA SER A 12 24.38 -48.89 -42.39
C SER A 12 23.45 -47.78 -41.87
N GLY A 13 23.51 -46.61 -42.50
CA GLY A 13 22.69 -45.45 -42.16
C GLY A 13 21.30 -45.45 -42.82
N SER A 14 20.43 -44.57 -42.32
CA SER A 14 19.49 -43.79 -43.13
C SER A 14 18.85 -42.70 -42.25
N ARG A 15 19.08 -41.44 -42.65
CA ARG A 15 18.35 -40.26 -42.17
C ARG A 15 17.00 -40.22 -42.87
N THR A 16 15.92 -40.04 -42.11
CA THR A 16 14.74 -39.30 -42.62
C THR A 16 14.18 -38.42 -41.51
N SER A 17 14.37 -37.12 -41.72
CA SER A 17 13.61 -36.00 -41.16
C SER A 17 12.11 -36.16 -41.38
N ASN A 18 11.30 -35.78 -40.40
CA ASN A 18 9.94 -35.27 -40.64
C ASN A 18 9.52 -34.35 -39.47
N THR A 19 9.77 -33.06 -39.66
CA THR A 19 9.03 -31.96 -39.05
C THR A 19 7.73 -31.75 -39.85
N PRO A 20 6.59 -31.45 -39.20
CA PRO A 20 5.52 -30.72 -39.85
C PRO A 20 5.66 -29.23 -39.53
N ASP A 21 6.14 -28.48 -40.51
CA ASP A 21 5.83 -27.05 -40.65
C ASP A 21 4.35 -26.92 -41.02
N ILE A 22 3.54 -26.36 -40.12
CA ILE A 22 2.29 -25.70 -40.51
C ILE A 22 2.36 -24.25 -40.05
N ILE A 23 2.58 -23.42 -41.06
CA ILE A 23 2.50 -21.97 -41.09
C ILE A 23 1.09 -21.55 -40.64
N GLY A 24 1.00 -20.92 -39.47
CA GLY A 24 -0.17 -20.17 -39.01
C GLY A 24 0.06 -18.68 -39.22
N ASP A 25 -0.81 -18.07 -40.03
CA ASP A 25 -0.95 -16.66 -40.39
C ASP A 25 -0.63 -15.63 -39.25
N PRO A 26 0.21 -14.60 -39.48
CA PRO A 26 0.55 -13.58 -38.48
C PRO A 26 -0.47 -12.42 -38.39
N SER A 27 -1.76 -12.69 -38.57
CA SER A 27 -2.78 -11.65 -38.71
C SER A 27 -3.87 -11.69 -37.65
N THR A 28 -3.55 -11.90 -36.37
CA THR A 28 -4.45 -11.43 -35.28
C THR A 28 -3.72 -11.22 -33.96
N ARG A 29 -2.75 -10.31 -33.94
CA ARG A 29 -2.38 -9.66 -32.67
C ARG A 29 -3.56 -8.77 -32.27
N HIS A 30 -4.45 -9.28 -31.42
CA HIS A 30 -5.23 -8.40 -30.55
C HIS A 30 -4.24 -7.75 -29.57
N SER A 31 -3.51 -6.76 -30.07
CA SER A 31 -2.87 -5.76 -29.25
C SER A 31 -3.99 -4.93 -28.67
N GLY A 32 -4.66 -5.49 -27.66
CA GLY A 32 -5.55 -4.75 -26.79
C GLY A 32 -4.70 -3.70 -26.11
N SER A 33 -4.59 -2.53 -26.73
CA SER A 33 -4.12 -1.33 -26.08
C SER A 33 -5.02 -1.17 -24.86
N ILE A 34 -4.51 -1.48 -23.67
CA ILE A 34 -5.18 -1.15 -22.42
C ILE A 34 -5.16 0.37 -22.36
N THR A 35 -6.18 0.99 -22.97
CA THR A 35 -6.44 2.41 -22.83
C THR A 35 -6.83 2.61 -21.37
N ARG A 36 -5.84 2.91 -20.53
CA ARG A 36 -6.02 3.16 -19.10
C ARG A 36 -6.88 4.41 -18.94
N SER A 37 -8.17 4.22 -18.71
CA SER A 37 -9.00 5.29 -18.17
C SER A 37 -8.50 5.60 -16.75
N PRO A 38 -8.57 6.84 -16.26
CA PRO A 38 -8.21 7.19 -14.89
C PRO A 38 -9.01 6.41 -13.83
N SER A 39 -10.18 5.88 -14.22
CA SER A 39 -10.97 4.93 -13.43
C SER A 39 -10.22 3.61 -13.20
N SER A 40 -9.43 3.12 -14.15
CA SER A 40 -8.70 1.85 -14.00
C SER A 40 -7.60 1.88 -12.93
N ALA A 41 -6.86 2.99 -12.80
CA ALA A 41 -5.75 3.11 -11.86
C ALA A 41 -6.22 3.10 -10.40
N VAL A 42 -7.32 3.80 -10.14
CA VAL A 42 -7.89 3.88 -8.79
C VAL A 42 -8.58 2.57 -8.40
N GLU A 43 -9.31 1.93 -9.33
CA GLU A 43 -9.85 0.60 -9.08
C GLU A 43 -8.74 -0.43 -8.83
N GLN A 44 -7.64 -0.39 -9.59
CA GLN A 44 -6.45 -1.21 -9.33
C GLN A 44 -5.87 -0.95 -7.93
N TYR A 45 -5.79 0.32 -7.53
CA TYR A 45 -5.35 0.68 -6.19
C TYR A 45 -6.28 0.11 -5.13
N LYS A 46 -7.61 0.21 -5.26
CA LYS A 46 -8.55 -0.35 -4.27
C LYS A 46 -8.34 -1.85 -4.05
N LEU A 47 -8.13 -2.59 -5.13
CA LEU A 47 -7.84 -4.02 -5.08
C LEU A 47 -6.48 -4.30 -4.41
N LEU A 48 -5.44 -3.57 -4.79
CA LEU A 48 -4.12 -3.73 -4.17
C LEU A 48 -4.11 -3.31 -2.69
N ARG A 49 -4.88 -2.28 -2.34
CA ARG A 49 -5.08 -1.78 -0.98
C ARG A 49 -5.76 -2.83 -0.12
N SER A 50 -6.81 -3.52 -0.61
CA SER A 50 -7.45 -4.58 0.17
C SER A 50 -6.50 -5.73 0.47
N VAL A 51 -5.64 -6.09 -0.50
CA VAL A 51 -4.56 -7.08 -0.31
C VAL A 51 -3.54 -6.58 0.72
N ALA A 52 -3.10 -5.32 0.63
CA ALA A 52 -2.14 -4.73 1.58
C ALA A 52 -2.70 -4.72 3.01
N ILE A 53 -3.98 -4.36 3.19
CA ILE A 53 -4.67 -4.42 4.48
C ILE A 53 -4.64 -5.84 5.04
N GLY A 54 -5.05 -6.84 4.25
CA GLY A 54 -5.05 -8.23 4.69
C GLY A 54 -3.65 -8.75 5.07
N LEU A 55 -2.61 -8.29 4.37
CA LEU A 55 -1.22 -8.64 4.71
C LEU A 55 -0.77 -7.97 6.01
N ILE A 56 -1.12 -6.71 6.25
CA ILE A 56 -0.78 -6.03 7.52
C ILE A 56 -1.56 -6.65 8.69
N ASP A 57 -2.82 -7.04 8.46
CA ASP A 57 -3.62 -7.73 9.46
C ASP A 57 -3.01 -9.08 9.84
N GLN A 58 -2.44 -9.83 8.90
CA GLN A 58 -1.68 -11.04 9.24
C GLN A 58 -0.50 -10.76 10.18
N ALA A 59 0.23 -9.64 10.03
CA ALA A 59 1.30 -9.27 10.97
C ALA A 59 0.74 -8.90 12.34
N ILE A 60 -0.34 -8.12 12.39
CA ILE A 60 -1.00 -7.72 13.64
C ILE A 60 -1.52 -8.95 14.39
N ASP A 61 -2.22 -9.86 13.71
CA ASP A 61 -2.75 -11.10 14.29
C ASP A 61 -1.62 -12.03 14.78
N LEU A 62 -0.54 -12.15 14.00
CA LEU A 62 0.66 -12.89 14.41
C LEU A 62 1.21 -12.34 15.73
N LEU A 63 1.34 -11.03 15.84
CA LEU A 63 1.90 -10.36 17.03
C LEU A 63 0.95 -10.45 18.23
N HIS A 64 -0.37 -10.38 18.04
CA HIS A 64 -1.32 -10.52 19.14
C HIS A 64 -1.42 -11.94 19.69
N HIS A 65 -1.30 -12.96 18.83
CA HIS A 65 -1.74 -14.31 19.19
C HIS A 65 -0.64 -15.36 19.20
N VAL A 66 0.48 -15.14 18.52
CA VAL A 66 1.51 -16.18 18.32
C VAL A 66 2.87 -15.71 18.80
N VAL A 67 3.34 -14.57 18.28
CA VAL A 67 4.64 -13.99 18.63
C VAL A 67 4.38 -12.88 19.65
N VAL A 68 4.17 -13.28 20.91
CA VAL A 68 3.65 -12.39 21.99
C VAL A 68 4.71 -11.81 22.92
N SER A 69 6.00 -11.99 22.62
CA SER A 69 7.10 -11.51 23.45
C SER A 69 8.34 -11.13 22.66
N ASP A 70 9.14 -10.24 23.23
CA ASP A 70 10.43 -9.79 22.68
C ASP A 70 11.39 -10.96 22.41
N GLY A 71 11.33 -12.00 23.24
CA GLY A 71 12.15 -13.20 23.11
C GLY A 71 11.84 -13.99 21.83
N LEU A 72 10.55 -14.17 21.51
CA LEU A 72 10.14 -14.84 20.27
C LEU A 72 10.49 -13.99 19.03
N LEU A 73 10.41 -12.67 19.16
CA LEU A 73 10.72 -11.73 18.09
C LEU A 73 12.23 -11.74 17.73
N SER A 74 13.08 -11.81 18.77
CA SER A 74 14.54 -11.63 18.66
C SER A 74 15.32 -12.94 18.57
N SER A 75 14.67 -14.09 18.74
CA SER A 75 15.32 -15.39 18.63
C SER A 75 15.92 -15.58 17.23
N VAL A 76 17.22 -15.90 17.19
CA VAL A 76 17.91 -16.20 15.94
C VAL A 76 17.48 -17.58 15.47
N SER A 77 17.08 -17.64 14.20
CA SER A 77 16.61 -18.87 13.58
C SER A 77 17.76 -19.78 13.15
N GLU A 78 17.58 -21.08 13.34
CA GLU A 78 18.52 -22.13 12.91
C GLU A 78 18.26 -22.59 11.46
N LEU A 79 17.00 -22.68 11.04
CA LEU A 79 16.56 -23.01 9.69
C LEU A 79 16.72 -21.85 8.70
N VAL A 80 16.74 -20.60 9.20
CA VAL A 80 16.99 -19.37 8.43
C VAL A 80 18.16 -18.60 9.09
N PRO A 81 19.41 -19.05 8.89
CA PRO A 81 20.56 -18.55 9.62
C PRO A 81 20.72 -17.02 9.55
N GLY A 82 20.94 -16.41 10.72
CA GLY A 82 21.17 -14.96 10.86
C GLY A 82 19.90 -14.09 10.83
N SER A 83 18.73 -14.68 10.63
CA SER A 83 17.45 -13.99 10.65
C SER A 83 16.70 -14.15 11.98
N THR A 84 15.74 -13.26 12.22
CA THR A 84 14.77 -13.33 13.32
C THR A 84 13.39 -12.95 12.78
N ILE A 85 12.32 -13.28 13.51
CA ILE A 85 10.97 -12.84 13.15
C ILE A 85 10.90 -11.30 13.11
N GLY A 86 11.50 -10.64 14.11
CA GLY A 86 11.55 -9.18 14.18
C GLY A 86 12.24 -8.52 13.00
N LYS A 87 13.36 -9.08 12.52
CA LYS A 87 14.05 -8.58 11.33
C LYS A 87 13.16 -8.66 10.09
N HIS A 88 12.44 -9.77 9.90
CA HIS A 88 11.54 -9.92 8.76
C HIS A 88 10.33 -8.97 8.84
N LEU A 89 9.70 -8.87 10.02
CA LEU A 89 8.55 -7.99 10.21
C LEU A 89 8.93 -6.51 10.06
N ARG A 90 10.08 -6.08 10.60
CA ARG A 90 10.59 -4.72 10.37
C ARG A 90 10.84 -4.48 8.88
N HIS A 91 11.51 -5.39 8.20
CA HIS A 91 11.83 -5.21 6.78
C HIS A 91 10.57 -5.07 5.91
N LEU A 92 9.55 -5.86 6.22
CA LEU A 92 8.22 -5.77 5.60
C LEU A 92 7.54 -4.42 5.91
N HIS A 93 7.53 -4.00 7.17
CA HIS A 93 6.97 -2.70 7.59
C HIS A 93 7.63 -1.54 6.86
N ASP A 94 8.97 -1.52 6.84
CA ASP A 94 9.77 -0.47 6.20
C ASP A 94 9.42 -0.34 4.70
N HIS A 95 9.16 -1.45 3.98
CA HIS A 95 8.76 -1.38 2.58
C HIS A 95 7.46 -0.61 2.37
N PHE A 96 6.40 -0.94 3.12
CA PHE A 96 5.14 -0.21 3.02
C PHE A 96 5.29 1.24 3.46
N ARG A 97 5.97 1.48 4.59
CA ARG A 97 6.18 2.82 5.14
C ARG A 97 6.92 3.72 4.14
N ILE A 98 8.06 3.26 3.60
CA ILE A 98 8.88 4.01 2.65
C ILE A 98 8.08 4.33 1.40
N LEU A 99 7.33 3.37 0.86
CA LEU A 99 6.48 3.58 -0.31
C LEU A 99 5.43 4.67 -0.07
N PHE A 100 4.65 4.58 1.00
CA PHE A 100 3.59 5.55 1.29
C PHE A 100 4.16 6.93 1.65
N GLN A 101 5.27 6.99 2.37
CA GLN A 101 5.96 8.25 2.67
C GLN A 101 6.47 8.92 1.39
N CYS A 102 7.10 8.16 0.48
CA CYS A 102 7.54 8.66 -0.82
C CYS A 102 6.35 9.22 -1.60
N ALA A 103 5.27 8.46 -1.70
CA ALA A 103 4.04 8.84 -2.40
C ALA A 103 3.44 10.15 -1.88
N LEU A 104 3.42 10.35 -0.56
CA LEU A 104 2.80 11.51 0.08
C LEU A 104 3.76 12.68 0.38
N SER A 105 5.06 12.53 0.10
CA SER A 105 6.05 13.58 0.31
C SER A 105 6.05 14.64 -0.81
N GLY A 106 6.40 15.89 -0.50
CA GLY A 106 6.50 16.96 -1.50
C GLY A 106 5.15 17.46 -2.03
N GLN A 107 5.21 18.30 -3.06
CA GLN A 107 4.04 18.87 -3.74
C GLN A 107 3.56 17.96 -4.88
N PRO A 108 2.27 18.07 -5.30
CA PRO A 108 1.78 17.38 -6.49
C PRO A 108 2.61 17.73 -7.72
N GLY A 109 3.09 16.72 -8.45
CA GLY A 109 3.94 16.89 -9.63
C GLY A 109 5.45 16.91 -9.35
N ASP A 110 5.88 16.88 -8.09
CA ASP A 110 7.29 16.74 -7.74
C ASP A 110 7.84 15.39 -8.25
N HIS A 111 9.11 15.41 -8.66
CA HIS A 111 9.83 14.20 -9.01
C HIS A 111 10.11 13.34 -7.77
N LYS A 112 9.46 12.18 -7.66
CA LYS A 112 9.57 11.30 -6.50
C LYS A 112 10.59 10.20 -6.73
N VAL A 113 11.50 10.06 -5.76
CA VAL A 113 12.52 9.01 -5.74
C VAL A 113 12.20 8.03 -4.63
N LEU A 114 12.04 6.77 -4.98
CA LEU A 114 11.79 5.66 -4.07
C LEU A 114 13.10 4.89 -3.84
N ASN A 115 13.43 4.60 -2.58
CA ASN A 115 14.62 3.82 -2.24
C ASN A 115 14.33 2.94 -1.02
N TYR A 116 14.14 1.64 -1.23
CA TYR A 116 13.86 0.70 -0.15
C TYR A 116 15.08 0.40 0.74
N ASP A 117 16.29 0.75 0.29
CA ASP A 117 17.52 0.59 1.07
C ASP A 117 17.71 1.68 2.12
N THR A 118 16.82 2.69 2.19
CA THR A 118 16.86 3.70 3.26
C THR A 118 16.49 3.07 4.59
N ARG A 119 17.50 2.75 5.41
CA ARG A 119 17.30 2.20 6.74
C ARG A 119 17.40 3.29 7.80
N GLU A 120 16.38 3.41 8.63
CA GLU A 120 16.52 4.07 9.92
C GLU A 120 17.37 3.17 10.83
N ARG A 121 18.54 3.64 11.28
CA ARG A 121 19.39 2.88 12.20
C ARG A 121 18.77 2.89 13.59
N ASN A 122 18.81 1.76 14.30
CA ASN A 122 18.33 1.57 15.68
C ASN A 122 16.83 1.84 15.89
N VAL A 123 15.98 1.06 15.22
CA VAL A 123 14.54 1.08 15.52
C VAL A 123 14.24 -0.07 16.50
N PRO A 124 13.66 0.21 17.69
CA PRO A 124 13.29 -0.82 18.66
C PRO A 124 12.35 -1.90 18.10
N MET A 125 11.73 -1.64 16.94
CA MET A 125 10.82 -2.53 16.22
C MET A 125 11.37 -3.94 15.98
N GLU A 126 12.67 -4.16 15.81
CA GLU A 126 13.21 -5.52 15.59
C GLU A 126 13.22 -6.38 16.86
N SER A 127 13.19 -5.75 18.04
CA SER A 127 13.42 -6.41 19.32
C SER A 127 12.34 -6.14 20.38
N SER A 128 11.46 -5.16 20.16
CA SER A 128 10.36 -4.78 21.05
C SER A 128 9.03 -5.14 20.39
N HIS A 129 8.36 -6.15 20.96
CA HIS A 129 7.03 -6.62 20.58
C HIS A 129 6.01 -5.48 20.58
N LYS A 130 5.98 -4.71 21.68
CA LYS A 130 5.09 -3.56 21.83
C LYS A 130 5.31 -2.56 20.70
N THR A 131 6.56 -2.20 20.42
CA THR A 131 6.89 -1.21 19.40
C THR A 131 6.48 -1.69 18.02
N ILE A 132 6.78 -2.94 17.64
CA ILE A 132 6.44 -3.43 16.31
C ILE A 132 4.92 -3.53 16.08
N LEU A 133 4.18 -3.93 17.11
CA LEU A 133 2.73 -3.96 17.04
C LEU A 133 2.15 -2.56 16.82
N GLU A 134 2.55 -1.58 17.65
CA GLU A 134 2.13 -0.18 17.51
C GLU A 134 2.49 0.41 16.13
N GLU A 135 3.63 0.01 15.56
CA GLU A 135 4.08 0.47 14.25
C GLU A 135 3.22 -0.09 13.10
N PHE A 136 2.81 -1.37 13.16
CA PHE A 136 1.90 -1.95 12.17
C PHE A 136 0.49 -1.38 12.26
N GLU A 137 -0.05 -1.22 13.47
CA GLU A 137 -1.35 -0.58 13.69
C GLU A 137 -1.34 0.85 13.14
N ARG A 138 -0.27 1.61 13.43
CA ARG A 138 -0.13 2.98 12.94
C ARG A 138 0.01 3.04 11.41
N LEU A 139 0.77 2.12 10.81
CA LEU A 139 0.91 2.05 9.36
C LEU A 139 -0.45 1.77 8.70
N LYS A 140 -1.19 0.78 9.22
CA LYS A 140 -2.55 0.46 8.76
C LYS A 140 -3.44 1.69 8.88
N HIS A 141 -3.53 2.28 10.07
CA HIS A 141 -4.42 3.42 10.31
C HIS A 141 -4.08 4.61 9.40
N ARG A 142 -2.81 5.02 9.35
CA ARG A 142 -2.38 6.24 8.66
C ARG A 142 -2.52 6.20 7.14
N TYR A 143 -2.21 5.07 6.50
CA TYR A 143 -2.12 5.03 5.04
C TYR A 143 -3.26 4.27 4.39
N LEU A 144 -3.76 3.25 5.06
CA LEU A 144 -4.75 2.35 4.48
C LEU A 144 -6.13 2.57 5.09
N GLY A 145 -6.24 2.68 6.40
CA GLY A 145 -7.52 2.71 7.13
C GLY A 145 -8.24 4.06 7.11
N ASP A 146 -7.51 5.17 7.13
CA ASP A 146 -8.08 6.52 7.20
C ASP A 146 -8.82 6.92 5.91
N PRO A 147 -10.15 7.08 5.90
CA PRO A 147 -10.90 7.52 4.73
C PRO A 147 -10.49 8.91 4.22
N GLU A 148 -9.96 9.77 5.10
CA GLU A 148 -9.50 11.12 4.76
C GLU A 148 -8.09 11.13 4.16
N SER A 149 -7.38 9.99 4.21
CA SER A 149 -6.07 9.84 3.57
C SER A 149 -6.16 10.21 2.09
N PRO A 150 -5.25 11.05 1.55
CA PRO A 150 -5.24 11.41 0.13
C PRO A 150 -5.17 10.21 -0.81
N LEU A 151 -4.61 9.08 -0.34
CA LEU A 151 -4.53 7.84 -1.10
C LEU A 151 -5.90 7.19 -1.32
N ASN A 152 -6.88 7.45 -0.45
CA ASN A 152 -8.18 6.80 -0.43
C ASN A 152 -9.31 7.62 -1.07
N VAL A 153 -9.01 8.84 -1.53
CA VAL A 153 -10.02 9.73 -2.12
C VAL A 153 -10.21 9.41 -3.60
N GLU A 154 -11.44 9.07 -3.97
CA GLU A 154 -11.81 8.77 -5.35
C GLU A 154 -11.74 10.01 -6.26
N PRO A 155 -11.35 9.83 -7.53
CA PRO A 155 -11.35 10.87 -8.56
C PRO A 155 -12.65 11.64 -8.76
N ASN A 156 -13.80 11.05 -8.39
CA ASN A 156 -15.13 11.61 -8.61
C ASN A 156 -16.14 10.92 -7.69
N ALA A 157 -16.42 11.49 -6.52
CA ALA A 157 -17.79 11.49 -6.01
C ALA A 157 -18.44 12.81 -6.43
N ALA A 158 -18.64 12.99 -7.74
CA ALA A 158 -19.59 13.99 -8.20
C ALA A 158 -20.96 13.49 -7.70
N GLY A 159 -21.48 14.10 -6.63
CA GLY A 159 -22.84 13.85 -6.19
C GLY A 159 -23.81 14.08 -7.36
N PRO A 160 -24.76 13.17 -7.62
CA PRO A 160 -25.78 13.43 -8.63
C PRO A 160 -26.75 14.50 -8.12
N PHE A 161 -26.93 15.53 -8.96
CA PHE A 161 -28.08 16.44 -9.06
C PHE A 161 -28.49 17.24 -7.80
N CYS A 162 -28.28 18.56 -7.86
CA CYS A 162 -29.29 19.48 -7.37
C CYS A 162 -30.57 19.24 -8.18
N GLU A 163 -31.51 18.46 -7.67
CA GLU A 163 -32.91 18.62 -8.06
C GLU A 163 -33.54 19.65 -7.13
N ASP A 164 -34.16 20.63 -7.78
CA ASP A 164 -34.92 21.72 -7.19
C ASP A 164 -35.90 21.20 -6.13
N ASN A 165 -35.72 21.65 -4.89
CA ASN A 165 -36.76 21.56 -3.88
C ASN A 165 -37.69 22.77 -4.12
N PRO A 166 -38.96 22.59 -4.55
CA PRO A 166 -39.86 23.73 -4.63
C PRO A 166 -40.19 24.22 -3.23
N ASP A 167 -40.06 25.53 -3.03
CA ASP A 167 -40.29 26.25 -1.78
C ASP A 167 -41.53 25.76 -0.99
N PRO A 168 -41.45 25.63 0.35
CA PRO A 168 -42.64 25.60 1.17
C PRO A 168 -43.25 27.01 1.31
N PRO A 169 -44.58 27.12 1.41
CA PRO A 169 -45.29 28.38 1.24
C PRO A 169 -45.13 29.34 2.43
N VAL A 170 -45.07 30.63 2.06
CA VAL A 170 -45.17 31.80 2.94
C VAL A 170 -46.46 31.75 3.76
N LEU A 171 -46.35 31.97 5.08
CA LEU A 171 -47.47 32.42 5.90
C LEU A 171 -47.08 33.72 6.63
N ASP A 172 -47.74 34.79 6.20
CA ASP A 172 -47.83 36.08 6.88
C ASP A 172 -48.43 35.96 8.29
N ARG A 173 -47.97 36.80 9.22
CA ARG A 173 -48.73 37.96 9.74
C ARG A 173 -48.46 38.31 11.22
N ALA A 174 -47.97 39.55 11.39
CA ALA A 174 -48.27 40.58 12.41
C ALA A 174 -48.13 40.30 13.92
N SER A 175 -47.39 41.17 14.62
CA SER A 175 -47.95 42.34 15.36
C SER A 175 -46.89 43.04 16.24
N SER A 176 -46.88 44.37 16.20
CA SER A 176 -46.07 45.36 16.96
C SER A 176 -46.60 45.56 18.42
N PRO A 177 -46.31 46.65 19.20
CA PRO A 177 -45.20 47.63 19.23
C PRO A 177 -44.70 48.05 20.66
N SER A 178 -43.71 48.96 20.68
CA SER A 178 -43.56 50.14 21.59
C SER A 178 -42.76 50.05 22.91
N ALA A 179 -41.68 50.84 23.02
CA ALA A 179 -41.57 52.01 23.92
C ALA A 179 -40.14 52.60 23.99
N HIS A 180 -40.02 53.93 23.83
CA HIS A 180 -38.87 54.79 24.14
C HIS A 180 -38.97 55.33 25.60
N PRO A 181 -38.15 56.31 26.05
CA PRO A 181 -36.70 56.32 26.34
C PRO A 181 -36.41 56.80 27.79
N SER A 182 -35.15 56.74 28.30
CA SER A 182 -34.55 57.69 29.28
C SER A 182 -33.11 57.31 29.72
N THR A 183 -32.24 58.32 29.82
CA THR A 183 -30.83 58.35 30.32
C THR A 183 -30.76 58.75 31.82
N PRO A 184 -29.61 59.06 32.51
CA PRO A 184 -28.16 58.95 32.23
C PRO A 184 -27.26 58.41 33.40
N SER A 185 -25.91 58.46 33.20
CA SER A 185 -24.77 58.45 34.17
C SER A 185 -24.33 57.08 34.74
N SER A 186 -23.06 56.77 35.05
CA SER A 186 -21.68 57.30 34.89
C SER A 186 -20.76 56.09 35.23
N SER A 187 -19.65 55.81 34.54
CA SER A 187 -18.27 56.13 34.93
C SER A 187 -17.33 54.97 34.52
N SER A 188 -16.11 55.32 34.10
CA SER A 188 -14.83 54.54 34.06
C SER A 188 -14.83 53.12 33.42
N SER A 189 -13.88 52.69 32.57
CA SER A 189 -12.47 53.03 32.39
C SER A 189 -11.91 52.27 31.16
N SER A 190 -10.95 52.90 30.47
CA SER A 190 -9.78 52.30 29.79
C SER A 190 -9.95 51.11 28.82
N SER A 191 -9.70 51.36 27.53
CA SER A 191 -8.54 50.83 26.76
C SER A 191 -8.87 50.51 25.30
N SER A 192 -8.40 51.39 24.43
CA SER A 192 -7.74 51.14 23.13
C SER A 192 -8.39 50.16 22.12
N SER A 193 -8.97 50.75 21.09
CA SER A 193 -9.28 50.15 19.81
C SER A 193 -8.02 49.87 18.98
N SER A 194 -7.99 48.76 18.24
CA SER A 194 -7.58 48.79 16.82
C SER A 194 -8.02 47.50 16.10
N SER A 195 -8.97 47.70 15.19
CA SER A 195 -9.09 47.07 13.87
C SER A 195 -9.03 45.53 13.75
N LEU A 196 -10.19 44.89 13.79
CA LEU A 196 -10.47 43.68 12.99
C LEU A 196 -11.89 43.74 12.43
N GLN A 197 -12.07 44.59 11.42
CA GLN A 197 -13.20 44.48 10.51
C GLN A 197 -12.66 44.11 9.14
N SER A 198 -13.14 42.97 8.63
CA SER A 198 -13.08 42.46 7.25
C SER A 198 -12.32 41.14 7.10
N LEU A 199 -13.08 40.04 7.16
CA LEU A 199 -12.80 38.79 6.42
C LEU A 199 -14.11 38.02 6.26
N MET A 200 -15.09 38.66 5.63
CA MET A 200 -16.06 37.95 4.80
C MET A 200 -15.52 37.98 3.38
N SER A 201 -14.83 36.92 2.95
CA SER A 201 -14.66 36.56 1.53
C SER A 201 -13.91 35.24 1.41
N GLY A 202 -14.48 34.30 0.66
CA GLY A 202 -13.76 33.16 0.11
C GLY A 202 -14.09 31.80 0.71
N LYS A 203 -15.34 31.32 0.52
CA LYS A 203 -15.54 29.88 0.22
C LYS A 203 -14.86 29.58 -1.12
N ASN A 204 -13.53 29.60 -1.17
CA ASN A 204 -12.81 28.91 -2.23
C ASN A 204 -12.84 27.45 -1.83
N GLY A 205 -13.65 26.65 -2.52
CA GLY A 205 -13.52 25.21 -2.51
C GLY A 205 -12.11 24.87 -2.97
N ILE A 206 -11.20 24.70 -2.00
CA ILE A 206 -9.88 24.13 -2.27
C ILE A 206 -10.16 22.67 -2.60
N SER A 207 -10.25 22.38 -3.90
CA SER A 207 -10.18 21.00 -4.35
C SER A 207 -8.88 20.43 -3.82
N ARG A 208 -8.95 19.47 -2.90
CA ARG A 208 -7.76 18.77 -2.42
C ARG A 208 -7.06 18.20 -3.66
N PRO A 209 -5.75 18.39 -3.82
CA PRO A 209 -5.04 17.83 -4.95
C PRO A 209 -5.20 16.31 -4.94
N ARG A 210 -5.75 15.79 -6.04
CA ARG A 210 -6.04 14.38 -6.25
C ARG A 210 -4.75 13.56 -6.27
N PHE A 211 -4.73 12.41 -5.62
CA PHE A 211 -3.62 11.49 -5.71
C PHE A 211 -3.64 10.74 -7.05
N ASP A 212 -2.48 10.67 -7.71
CA ASP A 212 -2.30 9.90 -8.93
C ASP A 212 -1.79 8.50 -8.58
N HIS A 213 -2.68 7.50 -8.64
CA HIS A 213 -2.34 6.10 -8.31
C HIS A 213 -1.41 5.44 -9.34
N ASP A 214 -1.25 6.01 -10.53
CA ASP A 214 -0.29 5.58 -11.54
C ASP A 214 0.94 6.50 -11.64
N MET A 215 1.10 7.40 -10.66
CA MET A 215 2.21 8.32 -10.58
C MET A 215 3.54 7.63 -10.82
N ALA A 216 4.30 8.19 -11.76
CA ALA A 216 5.64 7.74 -12.07
C ALA A 216 6.60 8.01 -10.91
N LEU A 217 7.42 7.02 -10.58
CA LEU A 217 8.44 7.09 -9.54
C LEU A 217 9.80 6.66 -10.12
N ASP A 218 10.86 7.23 -9.59
CA ASP A 218 12.23 6.78 -9.84
C ASP A 218 12.69 5.89 -8.69
N LEU A 219 12.75 4.59 -8.95
CA LEU A 219 13.28 3.61 -8.01
C LEU A 219 14.80 3.60 -8.07
N VAL A 220 15.44 3.82 -6.93
CA VAL A 220 16.88 3.64 -6.73
C VAL A 220 17.09 2.35 -5.97
N ALA A 221 17.81 1.41 -6.58
CA ALA A 221 18.23 0.17 -5.95
C ALA A 221 19.76 0.19 -5.76
N ILE A 222 20.24 -0.23 -4.59
CA ILE A 222 21.66 -0.35 -4.29
C ILE A 222 22.01 -1.85 -4.24
N THR A 223 22.49 -2.37 -5.37
CA THR A 223 22.84 -3.78 -5.54
C THR A 223 24.26 -3.93 -6.10
N PRO A 224 25.27 -4.20 -5.25
CA PRO A 224 26.66 -3.63 -5.27
C PRO A 224 26.94 -2.29 -6.01
N HIS A 225 26.11 -1.90 -6.95
CA HIS A 225 26.10 -0.74 -7.79
C HIS A 225 24.76 -0.04 -7.62
N ARG A 226 24.76 1.28 -7.78
CA ARG A 226 23.54 2.08 -7.74
C ARG A 226 22.86 2.04 -9.10
N VAL A 227 21.62 1.56 -9.15
CA VAL A 227 20.80 1.49 -10.38
C VAL A 227 19.54 2.33 -10.21
N GLY A 228 19.21 3.14 -11.22
CA GLY A 228 17.96 3.88 -11.31
C GLY A 228 17.00 3.20 -12.28
N LEU A 229 15.74 3.02 -11.87
CA LEU A 229 14.69 2.36 -12.63
C LEU A 229 13.43 3.22 -12.63
N LYS A 230 12.67 3.20 -13.73
CA LYS A 230 11.34 3.82 -13.77
C LYS A 230 10.29 2.83 -13.28
N THR A 231 9.35 3.31 -12.46
CA THR A 231 8.22 2.52 -11.96
C THR A 231 6.98 3.40 -11.73
N THR A 232 5.90 2.83 -11.22
CA THR A 232 4.68 3.54 -10.83
C THR A 232 4.25 3.15 -9.42
N PHE A 233 3.47 4.01 -8.76
CA PHE A 233 2.99 3.74 -7.39
C PHE A 233 2.25 2.40 -7.27
N ASN A 234 1.24 2.13 -8.10
CA ASN A 234 0.51 0.86 -8.07
C ASN A 234 1.41 -0.36 -8.31
N ARG A 235 2.43 -0.24 -9.18
CA ARG A 235 3.40 -1.32 -9.41
C ARG A 235 4.22 -1.61 -8.15
N GLU A 236 4.68 -0.57 -7.46
CA GLU A 236 5.45 -0.72 -6.23
C GLU A 236 4.59 -1.18 -5.04
N LEU A 237 3.31 -0.80 -4.98
CA LEU A 237 2.37 -1.33 -3.99
C LEU A 237 2.17 -2.83 -4.18
N TRP A 238 2.01 -3.28 -5.43
CA TRP A 238 1.98 -4.71 -5.75
C TRP A 238 3.28 -5.42 -5.35
N PHE A 239 4.44 -4.82 -5.65
CA PHE A 239 5.74 -5.36 -5.24
C PHE A 239 5.82 -5.51 -3.70
N ALA A 240 5.42 -4.48 -2.94
CA ALA A 240 5.41 -4.55 -1.48
C ALA A 240 4.51 -5.68 -0.95
N CYS A 241 3.33 -5.89 -1.54
CA CYS A 241 2.45 -7.01 -1.19
C CYS A 241 3.07 -8.39 -1.48
N LEU A 242 3.72 -8.55 -2.63
CA LEU A 242 4.41 -9.79 -3.00
C LEU A 242 5.60 -10.06 -2.07
N HIS A 243 6.38 -9.02 -1.78
CA HIS A 243 7.55 -9.08 -0.90
C HIS A 243 7.13 -9.42 0.54
N ALA A 244 6.05 -8.84 1.02
CA ALA A 244 5.45 -9.17 2.32
C ALA A 244 5.06 -10.66 2.41
N THR A 245 4.39 -11.18 1.37
CA THR A 245 4.02 -12.60 1.28
C THR A 245 5.27 -13.50 1.38
N HIS A 246 6.35 -13.14 0.68
CA HIS A 246 7.62 -13.88 0.75
C HIS A 246 8.19 -13.91 2.17
N HIS A 247 8.17 -12.78 2.89
CA HIS A 247 8.62 -12.72 4.28
C HIS A 247 7.74 -13.54 5.23
N TYR A 248 6.42 -13.56 5.03
CA TYR A 248 5.54 -14.41 5.81
C TYR A 248 5.79 -15.90 5.60
N ALA A 249 6.19 -16.33 4.39
CA ALA A 249 6.60 -17.70 4.16
C ALA A 249 7.86 -18.08 4.98
N LEU A 250 8.83 -17.17 5.11
CA LEU A 250 10.02 -17.38 5.96
C LEU A 250 9.65 -17.37 7.45
N ILE A 251 8.82 -16.43 7.89
CA ILE A 251 8.32 -16.39 9.27
C ILE A 251 7.58 -17.69 9.62
N ARG A 252 6.76 -18.22 8.69
CA ARG A 252 6.06 -19.50 8.87
C ARG A 252 7.02 -20.66 9.11
N VAL A 253 8.14 -20.72 8.39
CA VAL A 253 9.20 -21.73 8.61
C VAL A 253 9.76 -21.62 10.02
N ILE A 254 10.06 -20.41 10.51
CA ILE A 254 10.58 -20.20 11.86
C ILE A 254 9.53 -20.61 12.92
N VAL A 255 8.32 -20.07 12.81
CA VAL A 255 7.25 -20.26 13.80
C VAL A 255 6.81 -21.73 13.90
N THR A 256 6.57 -22.39 12.77
CA THR A 256 6.08 -23.77 12.77
C THR A 256 7.21 -24.80 12.82
N GLY A 257 8.32 -24.53 12.12
CA GLY A 257 9.44 -25.45 11.96
C GLY A 257 10.35 -25.48 13.17
N GLU A 258 10.62 -24.32 13.80
CA GLU A 258 11.53 -24.22 14.94
C GLU A 258 10.79 -24.07 16.26
N LEU A 259 9.95 -23.04 16.35
CA LEU A 259 9.25 -22.70 17.60
C LEU A 259 8.10 -23.68 17.91
N LYS A 260 7.74 -24.55 16.95
CA LYS A 260 6.65 -25.53 17.04
C LYS A 260 5.30 -24.93 17.43
N LEU A 261 5.08 -23.65 17.09
CA LEU A 261 3.83 -22.95 17.29
C LEU A 261 2.89 -23.16 16.08
N SER A 262 1.59 -23.04 16.31
CA SER A 262 0.59 -23.13 15.24
C SER A 262 0.39 -21.77 14.55
N LEU A 263 0.09 -21.82 13.25
CA LEU A 263 -0.33 -20.68 12.46
C LEU A 263 -1.59 -21.04 11.66
N PRO A 264 -2.44 -20.05 11.31
CA PRO A 264 -3.51 -20.24 10.33
C PRO A 264 -2.97 -20.87 9.04
N LYS A 265 -3.78 -21.69 8.39
CA LYS A 265 -3.35 -22.41 7.17
C LYS A 265 -3.01 -21.43 6.05
N GLU A 266 -3.69 -20.30 6.02
CA GLU A 266 -3.62 -19.25 5.03
C GLU A 266 -2.44 -18.27 5.29
N PHE A 267 -1.82 -18.31 6.48
CA PHE A 267 -0.74 -17.40 6.85
C PHE A 267 0.47 -17.60 5.92
N GLY A 268 0.91 -16.50 5.30
CA GLY A 268 2.03 -16.48 4.36
C GLY A 268 1.80 -17.20 3.04
N VAL A 269 0.54 -17.55 2.72
CA VAL A 269 0.18 -18.10 1.41
C VAL A 269 -0.16 -16.95 0.46
N ALA A 270 0.39 -16.99 -0.75
CA ALA A 270 0.11 -15.97 -1.75
C ALA A 270 -1.39 -15.92 -2.11
N PRO A 271 -1.99 -14.72 -2.26
CA PRO A 271 -3.41 -14.59 -2.61
C PRO A 271 -3.78 -15.36 -3.88
N SER A 272 -2.92 -15.35 -4.91
CA SER A 272 -3.14 -16.12 -6.15
C SER A 272 -3.26 -17.63 -5.93
N THR A 273 -2.55 -18.16 -4.94
CA THR A 273 -2.60 -19.58 -4.58
C THR A 273 -3.93 -19.89 -3.87
N LEU A 274 -4.39 -19.00 -3.01
CA LEU A 274 -5.69 -19.12 -2.35
C LEU A 274 -6.83 -19.06 -3.37
N GLU A 275 -6.77 -18.13 -4.33
CA GLU A 275 -7.79 -18.02 -5.38
C GLU A 275 -7.86 -19.29 -6.26
N ARG A 276 -6.70 -19.85 -6.64
CA ARG A 276 -6.66 -21.12 -7.39
C ARG A 276 -7.28 -22.28 -6.60
N SER A 277 -7.12 -22.30 -5.28
CA SER A 277 -7.67 -23.37 -4.43
C SER A 277 -9.19 -23.32 -4.25
N LYS A 278 -9.84 -22.20 -4.64
CA LYS A 278 -11.31 -22.02 -4.63
C LYS A 278 -11.98 -22.47 -5.94
N MET A 279 -11.20 -22.70 -6.99
CA MET A 279 -11.65 -23.19 -8.31
C MET A 279 -11.71 -24.70 -8.34
#